data_AF-A0A0D2P8Y8-F1
#
_entry.id   AF-A0A0D2P8Y8-F1
#
_cell.length_a   1.000
_cell.length_b   1.000
_cell.length_c   1.000
_cell.angle_alpha   90.00
_cell.angle_beta   90.00
_cell.angle_gamma   90.00
#
_symmetry.space_group_name_H-M   'P 1'
#
loop_
_entity.id
_entity.type
_entity.pdbx_description
1 polymer ?
#
loop_
_entity_poly.entity_id
_entity_poly.type
_entity_poly.pdbx_seq_one_letter_code
_entity_poly.pdbx_strand_id
1 'polypeptide(L)'
;MTPPAEVVEWLANRYPKPRIDADWLQGCYNWLVDEEKLSPALNLSAFMEGFEYQLLASDLSDSMQNNTGLQLDVRRPVTTLRGPPVLVQIVSITDIGMPAARLDQIRVAREEWKGSNVDTAEDKGDGYAPGIPSYPRGTLYLKLSDGTTTINAMEYRPLPQLTMGNTELGYKANINPSRHLP
;
A
#
# COMPACT_ATOMS: atom_id res chain seq x y z
N MET A 1 -14.03 -5.96 -24.71
CA MET A 1 -12.68 -5.69 -25.26
C MET A 1 -11.67 -6.10 -24.21
N THR A 2 -10.50 -6.61 -24.58
CA THR A 2 -9.46 -7.00 -23.62
C THR A 2 -8.48 -5.87 -23.38
N PRO A 3 -7.84 -5.78 -22.20
CA PRO A 3 -6.75 -4.84 -21.97
C PRO A 3 -5.64 -4.99 -23.03
N PRO A 4 -5.03 -3.89 -23.51
CA PRO A 4 -3.93 -3.97 -24.46
C PRO A 4 -2.73 -4.74 -23.87
N ALA A 5 -2.11 -5.60 -24.67
CA ALA A 5 -0.98 -6.42 -24.22
C ALA A 5 0.17 -5.60 -23.63
N GLU A 6 0.43 -4.42 -24.20
CA GLU A 6 1.47 -3.50 -23.73
C GLU A 6 1.25 -3.03 -22.29
N VAL A 7 -0.01 -2.77 -21.90
CA VAL A 7 -0.35 -2.40 -20.51
C VAL A 7 -0.15 -3.58 -19.58
N VAL A 8 -0.58 -4.78 -19.99
CA VAL A 8 -0.44 -6.00 -19.18
C VAL A 8 1.03 -6.30 -18.92
N GLU A 9 1.87 -6.19 -19.95
CA GLU A 9 3.32 -6.40 -19.84
C GLU A 9 3.99 -5.34 -18.97
N TRP A 10 3.62 -4.07 -19.14
CA TRP A 10 4.11 -2.97 -18.31
C TRP A 10 3.77 -3.19 -16.81
N LEU A 11 2.52 -3.54 -16.50
CA LEU A 11 2.10 -3.85 -15.14
C LEU A 11 2.84 -5.05 -14.56
N ALA A 12 2.97 -6.14 -15.32
CA ALA A 12 3.69 -7.34 -14.89
C ALA A 12 5.18 -7.09 -14.63
N ASN A 13 5.79 -6.17 -15.37
CA ASN A 13 7.18 -5.77 -15.15
C ASN A 13 7.34 -4.86 -13.92
N ARG A 14 6.38 -3.96 -13.68
CA ARG A 14 6.42 -3.00 -12.57
C ARG A 14 6.01 -3.62 -11.23
N TYR A 15 5.03 -4.51 -11.26
CA TYR A 15 4.45 -5.22 -10.11
C TYR A 15 4.46 -6.74 -10.38
N PRO A 16 5.66 -7.37 -10.31
CA PRO A 16 5.81 -8.77 -10.71
C PRO A 16 5.16 -9.76 -9.74
N LYS A 17 4.97 -9.36 -8.48
CA LYS A 17 4.32 -10.16 -7.45
C LYS A 17 3.55 -9.26 -6.47
N PRO A 18 2.36 -9.70 -6.00
CA PRO A 18 1.52 -10.75 -6.57
C PRO A 18 1.13 -10.44 -8.04
N ARG A 19 0.64 -11.44 -8.75
CA ARG A 19 0.08 -11.24 -10.10
C ARG A 19 -1.25 -10.51 -9.95
N ILE A 20 -1.50 -9.53 -10.82
CA ILE A 20 -2.78 -8.83 -10.88
C ILE A 20 -3.86 -9.82 -11.33
N ASP A 21 -5.02 -9.75 -10.68
CA ASP A 21 -6.18 -10.54 -11.06
C ASP A 21 -6.72 -10.13 -12.43
N ALA A 22 -6.99 -11.11 -13.30
CA ALA A 22 -7.38 -10.84 -14.68
C ALA A 22 -8.80 -10.24 -14.79
N ASP A 23 -9.71 -10.64 -13.91
CA ASP A 23 -11.08 -10.14 -13.89
C ASP A 23 -11.11 -8.70 -13.35
N TRP A 24 -10.32 -8.43 -12.30
CA TRP A 24 -10.11 -7.06 -11.81
C TRP A 24 -9.52 -6.15 -12.88
N LEU A 25 -8.46 -6.60 -13.58
CA LEU A 25 -7.82 -5.82 -14.63
C LEU A 25 -8.77 -5.53 -15.80
N GLN A 26 -9.60 -6.51 -16.17
CA GLN A 26 -10.62 -6.35 -17.19
C GLN A 26 -11.73 -5.38 -16.74
N GLY A 27 -12.12 -5.41 -15.47
CA GLY A 27 -13.07 -4.47 -14.88
C GLY A 27 -12.54 -3.04 -14.89
N CYS A 28 -11.29 -2.85 -14.45
CA CYS A 28 -10.63 -1.55 -14.47
C CYS A 28 -10.46 -1.01 -15.90
N TYR A 29 -10.12 -1.88 -16.87
CA TYR A 29 -10.10 -1.51 -18.29
C TYR A 29 -11.45 -0.97 -18.76
N ASN A 30 -12.54 -1.69 -18.49
CA ASN A 30 -13.88 -1.28 -18.92
C ASN A 30 -14.25 0.06 -18.29
N TRP A 31 -13.96 0.26 -17.01
CA TRP A 31 -14.19 1.53 -16.32
C TRP A 31 -13.42 2.71 -16.94
N LEU A 32 -12.14 2.52 -17.28
CA LEU A 32 -11.34 3.57 -17.94
C LEU A 32 -11.87 3.95 -19.33
N VAL A 33 -12.40 2.98 -20.08
CA VAL A 33 -13.03 3.24 -21.39
C VAL A 33 -14.40 3.89 -21.23
N ASP A 34 -15.21 3.38 -20.32
CA ASP A 34 -16.62 3.74 -20.22
C ASP A 34 -16.85 5.00 -19.40
N GLU A 35 -16.13 5.23 -18.30
CA GLU A 35 -16.33 6.38 -17.42
C GLU A 35 -15.33 7.50 -17.74
N GLU A 36 -14.04 7.19 -17.81
CA GLU A 36 -12.98 8.18 -18.11
C GLU A 36 -12.88 8.50 -19.61
N LYS A 37 -13.64 7.80 -20.46
CA LYS A 37 -13.68 7.98 -21.93
C LYS A 37 -12.30 7.91 -22.58
N LEU A 38 -11.37 7.16 -21.98
CA LEU A 38 -10.03 6.98 -22.52
C LEU A 38 -10.02 5.97 -23.64
N SER A 39 -9.34 6.30 -24.74
CA SER A 39 -9.09 5.37 -25.84
C SER A 39 -7.68 4.78 -25.72
N PRO A 40 -7.52 3.44 -25.63
CA PRO A 40 -6.19 2.83 -25.58
C PRO A 40 -5.29 3.17 -26.78
N ALA A 41 -5.90 3.42 -27.95
CA ALA A 41 -5.17 3.74 -29.18
C ALA A 41 -4.67 5.19 -29.24
N LEU A 42 -5.35 6.12 -28.53
CA LEU A 42 -5.04 7.55 -28.57
C LEU A 42 -4.37 8.05 -27.28
N ASN A 43 -4.61 7.37 -26.16
CA ASN A 43 -4.30 7.84 -24.81
C ASN A 43 -3.56 6.79 -23.98
N LEU A 44 -2.66 6.01 -24.57
CA LEU A 44 -1.99 4.90 -23.89
C LEU A 44 -1.31 5.30 -22.56
N SER A 45 -0.62 6.44 -22.52
CA SER A 45 0.03 6.93 -21.29
C SER A 45 -0.98 7.22 -20.18
N ALA A 46 -2.07 7.94 -20.49
CA ALA A 46 -3.14 8.22 -19.52
C ALA A 46 -3.83 6.93 -19.07
N PHE A 47 -3.92 5.94 -19.95
CA PHE A 47 -4.44 4.62 -19.64
C PHE A 47 -3.54 3.89 -18.63
N MET A 48 -2.21 3.91 -18.83
CA MET A 48 -1.24 3.33 -17.90
C MET A 48 -1.28 4.01 -16.53
N GLU A 49 -1.33 5.34 -16.50
CA GLU A 49 -1.44 6.12 -15.25
C GLU A 49 -2.75 5.83 -14.51
N GLY A 50 -3.87 5.75 -15.23
CA GLY A 50 -5.17 5.40 -14.67
C GLY A 50 -5.17 4.01 -14.03
N PHE A 51 -4.58 3.01 -14.71
CA PHE A 51 -4.40 1.68 -14.12
C PHE A 51 -3.52 1.71 -12.88
N GLU A 52 -2.41 2.44 -12.91
CA GLU A 52 -1.53 2.54 -11.75
C GLU A 52 -2.27 3.11 -10.55
N TYR A 53 -2.99 4.20 -10.77
CA TYR A 53 -3.76 4.88 -9.75
C TYR A 53 -4.79 3.93 -9.13
N GLN A 54 -5.59 3.27 -9.96
CA GLN A 54 -6.62 2.33 -9.50
C GLN A 54 -6.00 1.15 -8.74
N LEU A 55 -4.89 0.61 -9.22
CA LEU A 55 -4.19 -0.48 -8.54
C LEU A 55 -3.68 -0.04 -7.16
N LEU A 56 -3.02 1.11 -7.08
CA LEU A 56 -2.45 1.62 -5.83
C LEU A 56 -3.52 2.04 -4.82
N ALA A 57 -4.68 2.49 -5.29
CA ALA A 57 -5.84 2.85 -4.46
C ALA A 57 -6.69 1.64 -4.01
N SER A 58 -6.66 0.52 -4.75
CA SER A 58 -7.46 -0.68 -4.44
C SER A 58 -6.95 -1.48 -3.24
N ASP A 59 -7.81 -2.29 -2.62
CA ASP A 59 -7.34 -3.35 -1.71
C ASP A 59 -6.67 -4.46 -2.53
N LEU A 60 -5.50 -4.93 -2.10
CA LEU A 60 -4.80 -6.03 -2.75
C LEU A 60 -5.57 -7.34 -2.70
N SER A 61 -6.50 -7.53 -1.75
CA SER A 61 -7.36 -8.73 -1.74
C SER A 61 -8.29 -8.81 -2.95
N ASP A 62 -8.61 -7.67 -3.54
CA ASP A 62 -9.57 -7.56 -4.64
C ASP A 62 -8.87 -7.45 -6.00
N SER A 63 -7.66 -6.89 -6.03
CA SER A 63 -6.90 -6.63 -7.25
C SER A 63 -5.84 -7.68 -7.60
N MET A 64 -5.54 -8.61 -6.68
CA MET A 64 -4.44 -9.55 -6.85
C MET A 64 -4.90 -11.01 -6.87
N GLN A 65 -4.25 -11.80 -7.70
CA GLN A 65 -4.46 -13.23 -7.79
C GLN A 65 -3.91 -13.92 -6.54
N ASN A 66 -4.79 -14.71 -5.90
CA ASN A 66 -4.45 -15.41 -4.67
C ASN A 66 -3.20 -16.31 -4.80
N ASN A 67 -2.38 -16.34 -3.75
CA ASN A 67 -1.18 -17.20 -3.62
C ASN A 67 -0.07 -16.95 -4.66
N THR A 68 -0.01 -15.75 -5.25
CA THR A 68 1.04 -15.39 -6.23
C THR A 68 2.09 -14.40 -5.70
N GLY A 69 1.93 -13.89 -4.48
CA GLY A 69 2.83 -12.93 -3.85
C GLY A 69 3.85 -13.57 -2.90
N LEU A 70 3.67 -13.34 -1.61
CA LEU A 70 4.47 -13.84 -0.50
C LEU A 70 4.36 -15.36 -0.39
N GLN A 71 5.46 -16.05 -0.65
CA GLN A 71 5.55 -17.50 -0.51
C GLN A 71 6.15 -17.83 0.86
N LEU A 72 5.29 -18.01 1.86
CA LEU A 72 5.69 -18.48 3.18
C LEU A 72 5.54 -19.99 3.24
N ASP A 73 6.67 -20.70 3.45
CA ASP A 73 6.61 -22.11 3.79
C ASP A 73 6.16 -22.25 5.24
N VAL A 74 4.91 -22.66 5.47
CA VAL A 74 4.38 -22.86 6.83
C VAL A 74 5.16 -23.95 7.60
N ARG A 75 5.89 -24.82 6.89
CA ARG A 75 6.64 -25.93 7.50
C ARG A 75 8.06 -25.54 7.89
N ARG A 76 8.58 -24.39 7.43
CA ARG A 76 9.96 -23.96 7.68
C ARG A 76 10.01 -22.45 7.95
N PRO A 77 10.67 -22.00 9.01
CA PRO A 77 10.85 -20.57 9.22
C PRO A 77 11.59 -19.98 8.01
N VAL A 78 10.94 -19.09 7.28
CA VAL A 78 11.57 -18.35 6.19
C VAL A 78 12.59 -17.39 6.82
N THR A 79 13.87 -17.69 6.66
CA THR A 79 14.94 -16.85 7.21
C THR A 79 15.22 -15.62 6.36
N THR A 80 14.85 -15.64 5.07
CA THR A 80 15.11 -14.56 4.12
C THR A 80 14.10 -14.61 2.98
N LEU A 81 13.47 -13.47 2.67
CA LEU A 81 12.66 -13.33 1.46
C LEU A 81 13.58 -13.36 0.23
N ARG A 82 13.18 -14.08 -0.82
CA ARG A 82 13.92 -14.23 -2.08
C ARG A 82 12.99 -14.02 -3.28
N GLY A 83 13.57 -13.70 -4.43
CA GLY A 83 12.85 -13.57 -5.69
C GLY A 83 12.64 -12.12 -6.14
N PRO A 84 11.68 -11.86 -7.04
CA PRO A 84 11.38 -10.51 -7.51
C PRO A 84 10.75 -9.66 -6.39
N PRO A 85 10.69 -8.33 -6.56
CA PRO A 85 9.97 -7.44 -5.65
C PRO A 85 8.53 -7.91 -5.41
N VAL A 86 8.04 -7.75 -4.19
CA VAL A 86 6.67 -8.08 -3.81
C VAL A 86 5.97 -6.81 -3.37
N LEU A 87 4.90 -6.45 -4.09
CA LEU A 87 3.98 -5.39 -3.70
C LEU A 87 3.14 -5.88 -2.53
N VAL A 88 3.12 -5.09 -1.47
CA VAL A 88 2.32 -5.31 -0.27
C VAL A 88 1.57 -4.05 0.10
N GLN A 89 0.51 -4.21 0.88
CA GLN A 89 -0.22 -3.12 1.51
C GLN A 89 -0.02 -3.13 3.03
N ILE A 90 0.06 -1.94 3.61
CA ILE A 90 0.11 -1.75 5.06
C ILE A 90 -1.31 -1.89 5.62
N VAL A 91 -1.59 -3.00 6.31
CA VAL A 91 -2.88 -3.30 6.93
C VAL A 91 -2.98 -2.68 8.32
N SER A 92 -1.85 -2.61 9.03
CA SER A 92 -1.79 -1.91 10.31
C SER A 92 -0.40 -1.34 10.55
N ILE A 93 -0.34 -0.21 11.24
CA ILE A 93 0.89 0.45 11.69
C ILE A 93 0.75 0.79 13.18
N THR A 94 1.77 0.46 13.96
CA THR A 94 1.86 0.85 15.37
C THR A 94 3.32 1.08 15.74
N ASP A 95 3.59 1.87 16.78
CA ASP A 95 4.93 2.09 17.30
C ASP A 95 5.12 1.20 18.53
N ILE A 96 6.09 0.30 18.48
CA ILE A 96 6.40 -0.61 19.59
C ILE A 96 7.61 -0.14 20.41
N GLY A 97 8.27 0.94 19.99
CA GLY A 97 9.32 1.59 20.77
C GLY A 97 8.76 2.52 21.85
N MET A 98 7.44 2.73 21.88
CA MET A 98 6.75 3.64 22.78
C MET A 98 5.69 2.91 23.61
N PRO A 99 5.45 3.33 24.88
CA PRO A 99 4.37 2.75 25.68
C PRO A 99 2.99 2.98 25.03
N ALA A 100 2.17 1.93 24.98
CA ALA A 100 0.83 1.99 24.39
C ALA A 100 -0.06 3.09 25.01
N ALA A 101 0.06 3.32 26.32
CA ALA A 101 -0.68 4.38 27.02
C ALA A 101 -0.33 5.79 26.49
N ARG A 102 0.93 6.02 26.10
CA ARG A 102 1.34 7.30 25.51
C ARG A 102 0.81 7.47 24.09
N LEU A 103 0.77 6.39 23.31
CA LEU A 103 0.15 6.42 21.98
C LEU A 103 -1.35 6.70 22.10
N ASP A 104 -2.04 6.07 23.06
CA ASP A 104 -3.47 6.29 23.26
C ASP A 104 -3.80 7.72 23.69
N GLN A 105 -2.99 8.32 24.58
CA GLN A 105 -3.11 9.75 24.93
C GLN A 105 -3.06 10.66 23.70
N ILE A 106 -2.17 10.36 22.74
CA ILE A 106 -2.03 11.15 21.52
C ILE A 106 -3.20 10.88 20.56
N ARG A 107 -3.69 9.65 20.49
CA ARG A 107 -4.90 9.30 19.73
C ARG A 107 -6.09 10.13 20.20
N VAL A 108 -6.34 10.16 21.51
CA VAL A 108 -7.42 10.96 22.13
C VAL A 108 -7.22 12.45 21.85
N ALA A 109 -6.02 12.99 22.04
CA ALA A 109 -5.73 14.39 21.75
C ALA A 109 -5.95 14.76 20.26
N ARG A 110 -5.66 13.83 19.32
CA ARG A 110 -5.97 14.01 17.89
C ARG A 110 -7.47 14.00 17.61
N GLU A 111 -8.24 13.14 18.29
CA GLU A 111 -9.71 13.09 18.17
C GLU A 111 -10.35 14.38 18.69
N GLU A 112 -9.90 14.89 19.84
CA GLU A 112 -10.35 16.17 20.40
C GLU A 112 -10.00 17.36 19.49
N TRP A 113 -8.78 17.38 18.94
CA TRP A 113 -8.36 18.39 17.98
C TRP A 113 -9.23 18.38 16.73
N LYS A 114 -9.52 17.20 16.16
CA LYS A 114 -10.42 17.07 15.00
C LYS A 114 -11.83 17.57 15.32
N GLY A 115 -12.36 17.24 16.49
CA GLY A 115 -13.68 17.71 16.93
C GLY A 115 -13.76 19.21 17.17
N SER A 116 -12.64 19.86 17.51
CA SER A 116 -12.58 21.30 17.75
C SER A 116 -12.30 22.11 16.48
N ASN A 117 -11.71 21.47 15.47
CA ASN A 117 -11.23 22.10 14.24
C ASN A 117 -11.95 21.56 12.98
N VAL A 118 -13.22 21.17 13.10
CA VAL A 118 -14.03 20.55 12.04
C VAL A 118 -14.01 21.37 10.74
N ASP A 119 -14.15 22.69 10.83
CA ASP A 119 -14.15 23.59 9.66
C ASP A 119 -12.77 23.71 8.97
N THR A 120 -11.68 23.28 9.61
CA THR A 120 -10.31 23.33 9.08
C THR A 120 -9.79 21.95 8.66
N ALA A 121 -10.55 20.88 8.92
CA ALA A 121 -10.13 19.50 8.71
C ALA A 121 -10.43 18.96 7.30
N GLU A 122 -11.40 19.55 6.58
CA GLU A 122 -11.81 19.07 5.25
C GLU A 122 -10.87 19.50 4.10
N ASP A 123 -10.02 20.51 4.29
CA ASP A 123 -9.24 21.14 3.21
C ASP A 123 -7.73 20.80 3.22
N LYS A 124 -7.27 19.93 4.13
CA LYS A 124 -5.86 19.54 4.22
C LYS A 124 -5.71 18.03 4.34
N GLY A 125 -5.63 17.37 3.18
CA GLY A 125 -5.44 15.92 3.00
C GLY A 125 -4.11 15.36 3.54
N ASP A 126 -3.36 16.14 4.31
CA ASP A 126 -2.04 15.80 4.77
C ASP A 126 -2.07 15.98 6.28
N GLY A 127 -1.90 14.91 7.07
CA GLY A 127 -1.88 14.91 8.55
C GLY A 127 -0.81 15.77 9.23
N TYR A 128 -0.28 16.77 8.51
CA TYR A 128 0.73 17.76 8.86
C TYR A 128 0.14 19.16 9.08
N ALA A 129 -1.17 19.31 9.27
CA ALA A 129 -1.73 20.61 9.64
C ALA A 129 -1.10 21.10 10.96
N PRO A 130 -0.73 22.39 11.04
CA PRO A 130 -0.10 22.95 12.24
C PRO A 130 -1.00 22.75 13.46
N GLY A 131 -0.42 22.19 14.53
CA GLY A 131 -1.13 21.95 15.79
C GLY A 131 -1.72 20.55 15.95
N ILE A 132 -1.71 19.69 14.93
CA ILE A 132 -2.08 18.27 15.11
C ILE A 132 -1.06 17.59 16.04
N PRO A 133 -1.48 16.97 17.15
CA PRO A 133 -0.58 16.21 18.00
C PRO A 133 0.12 15.09 17.22
N SER A 134 1.46 15.06 17.23
CA SER A 134 2.24 14.06 16.50
C SER A 134 2.49 12.81 17.35
N TYR A 135 2.47 11.63 16.73
CA TYR A 135 2.94 10.42 17.41
C TYR A 135 4.47 10.47 17.57
N PRO A 136 5.01 10.11 18.74
CA PRO A 136 6.44 9.93 18.93
C PRO A 136 6.94 8.80 18.04
N ARG A 137 8.22 8.86 17.68
CA ARG A 137 8.87 7.86 16.83
C ARG A 137 9.86 7.04 17.64
N GLY A 138 9.59 5.76 17.74
CA GLY A 138 10.47 4.74 18.30
C GLY A 138 10.80 3.69 17.24
N THR A 139 9.92 2.72 17.08
CA THR A 139 10.10 1.64 16.10
C THR A 139 8.76 1.17 15.58
N LEU A 140 8.56 1.23 14.26
CA LEU A 140 7.32 0.79 13.65
C LEU A 140 7.23 -0.73 13.62
N TYR A 141 6.06 -1.23 14.00
CA TYR A 141 5.59 -2.57 13.77
C TYR A 141 4.43 -2.52 12.78
N LEU A 142 4.54 -3.28 11.71
CA LEU A 142 3.64 -3.27 10.57
C LEU A 142 3.02 -4.64 10.39
N LYS A 143 1.75 -4.67 9.96
CA LYS A 143 1.18 -5.84 9.28
C LYS A 143 1.13 -5.54 7.80
N LEU A 144 1.80 -6.37 7.02
CA LEU A 144 1.88 -6.25 5.57
C LEU A 144 1.12 -7.40 4.93
N SER A 145 0.29 -7.12 3.93
CA SER A 145 -0.45 -8.14 3.18
C SER A 145 -0.15 -8.01 1.69
N ASP A 146 -0.04 -9.13 0.99
CA ASP A 146 -0.03 -9.18 -0.48
C ASP A 146 -1.44 -9.38 -1.08
N GLY A 147 -2.49 -9.28 -0.26
CA GLY A 147 -3.88 -9.57 -0.65
C GLY A 147 -4.37 -10.95 -0.19
N THR A 148 -3.47 -11.92 0.04
CA THR A 148 -3.83 -13.26 0.53
C THR A 148 -3.14 -13.59 1.85
N THR A 149 -1.84 -13.33 1.90
CA THR A 149 -0.94 -13.69 2.99
C THR A 149 -0.55 -12.43 3.75
N THR A 150 -0.70 -12.46 5.08
CA THR A 150 -0.26 -11.37 5.96
C THR A 150 0.97 -11.77 6.76
N ILE A 151 1.95 -10.88 6.80
CA ILE A 151 3.14 -10.99 7.63
C ILE A 151 3.22 -9.85 8.64
N ASN A 152 3.84 -10.14 9.77
CA ASN A 152 4.30 -9.12 10.71
C ASN A 152 5.70 -8.65 10.28
N ALA A 153 5.92 -7.35 10.30
CA ALA A 153 7.20 -6.73 10.00
C ALA A 153 7.57 -5.70 11.07
N MET A 154 8.88 -5.52 11.28
CA MET A 154 9.42 -4.54 12.21
C MET A 154 10.43 -3.67 11.48
N GLU A 155 10.40 -2.37 11.77
CA GLU A 155 11.36 -1.40 11.28
C GLU A 155 12.74 -1.68 11.91
N TYR A 156 13.63 -2.32 11.16
CA TYR A 156 15.00 -2.58 11.61
C TYR A 156 15.88 -1.32 11.59
N ARG A 157 15.63 -0.42 10.63
CA ARG A 157 16.24 0.90 10.51
C ARG A 157 15.17 1.93 10.22
N PRO A 158 15.33 3.20 10.64
CA PRO A 158 14.34 4.24 10.41
C PRO A 158 13.94 4.36 8.92
N LEU A 159 12.64 4.31 8.66
CA LEU A 159 11.97 4.52 7.36
C LEU A 159 11.26 5.88 7.38
N PRO A 160 11.96 6.99 7.08
CA PRO A 160 11.44 8.35 7.30
C PRO A 160 10.09 8.64 6.63
N GLN A 161 9.80 7.95 5.53
CA GLN A 161 8.56 8.05 4.77
C GLN A 161 7.33 7.42 5.44
N LEU A 162 7.52 6.56 6.46
CA LEU A 162 6.42 5.94 7.21
C LEU A 162 6.32 6.59 8.60
N THR A 163 5.12 7.00 8.98
CA THR A 163 4.85 7.65 10.28
C THR A 163 3.42 7.36 10.72
N MET A 164 3.24 7.01 12.01
CA MET A 164 1.90 6.78 12.57
C MET A 164 1.00 8.01 12.44
N GLY A 165 -0.26 7.77 12.07
CA GLY A 165 -1.31 8.77 11.91
C GLY A 165 -1.11 9.77 10.78
N ASN A 166 -0.07 9.58 9.96
CA ASN A 166 0.11 10.29 8.69
C ASN A 166 0.12 9.28 7.53
N THR A 167 0.78 8.13 7.69
CA THR A 167 0.66 7.02 6.74
C THR A 167 -0.71 6.40 6.84
N GLU A 168 -1.46 6.45 5.75
CA GLU A 168 -2.79 5.84 5.62
C GLU A 168 -2.72 4.31 5.60
N LEU A 169 -3.78 3.67 6.06
CA LEU A 169 -3.93 2.23 5.88
C LEU A 169 -4.26 1.92 4.41
N GLY A 170 -3.81 0.77 3.93
CA GLY A 170 -3.87 0.42 2.50
C GLY A 170 -2.70 0.96 1.69
N TYR A 171 -1.81 1.78 2.29
CA TYR A 171 -0.61 2.29 1.65
C TYR A 171 0.23 1.15 1.03
N LYS A 172 0.59 1.30 -0.25
CA LYS A 172 1.34 0.29 -1.00
C LYS A 172 2.84 0.47 -0.84
N ALA A 173 3.55 -0.63 -0.66
CA ALA A 173 4.99 -0.66 -0.56
C ALA A 173 5.57 -1.85 -1.35
N ASN A 174 6.70 -1.64 -2.00
CA ASN A 174 7.47 -2.73 -2.61
C ASN A 174 8.51 -3.25 -1.61
N ILE A 175 8.41 -4.52 -1.25
CA ILE A 175 9.47 -5.24 -0.55
C ILE A 175 10.42 -5.77 -1.61
N ASN A 176 11.64 -5.24 -1.62
CA ASN A 176 12.71 -5.77 -2.46
C ASN A 176 13.48 -6.84 -1.68
N PRO A 177 13.40 -8.14 -2.07
CA PRO A 177 14.18 -9.18 -1.44
C PRO A 177 15.67 -8.86 -1.51
N SER A 178 16.41 -9.23 -0.46
CA SER A 178 17.85 -9.01 -0.44
C SER A 178 18.51 -9.69 -1.64
N ARG A 179 19.14 -8.90 -2.50
CA ARG A 179 20.12 -9.39 -3.46
C ARG A 179 21.35 -9.78 -2.64
N HIS A 180 21.45 -11.02 -2.19
CA HIS A 180 22.78 -11.51 -1.87
C HIS A 180 23.56 -11.59 -3.19
N LEU A 181 24.49 -10.64 -3.34
CA LEU A 181 25.71 -10.87 -4.10
C LEU A 181 26.35 -12.17 -3.55
N PRO A 182 26.82 -13.06 -4.43
CA PRO A 182 27.51 -14.28 -4.03
C PRO A 182 28.73 -13.98 -3.15
#